data_AF-A0A4Q5YUT6-F1
#
_entry.id   AF-A0A4Q5YUT6-F1
#
_cell.length_a   1.000
_cell.length_b   1.000
_cell.length_c   1.000
_cell.angle_alpha   90.00
_cell.angle_beta   90.00
_cell.angle_gamma   90.00
#
_symmetry.space_group_name_H-M   'P 1'
#
loop_
_entity.id
_entity.type
_entity.pdbx_description
1 polymer ?
#
loop_
_entity_poly.entity_id
_entity_poly.type
_entity_poly.pdbx_seq_one_letter_code
_entity_poly.pdbx_strand_id
1 'polypeptide(L)'
;MQVFIKNMVCDRCKMVVKSELETLGLHPISVELGVIELSETKITDAQSSSLSRRLQELGFELLEDRKRQLVEAIKTTVIELVHRDNDESKLKHSEYI
;
A
#
# COMPACT_ATOMS: atom_id res chain seq x y z
N MET A 1 5.29 4.29 14.74
CA MET A 1 5.74 5.35 13.79
C MET A 1 4.60 6.36 13.60
N GLN A 2 4.86 7.54 13.04
CA GLN A 2 3.79 8.52 12.72
C GLN A 2 3.50 8.56 11.23
N VAL A 3 2.22 8.63 10.89
CA VAL A 3 1.68 8.69 9.55
C VAL A 3 0.84 9.95 9.42
N PHE A 4 1.01 10.67 8.31
CA PHE A 4 0.31 11.91 8.05
C PHE A 4 -0.75 11.68 6.97
N ILE A 5 -1.95 12.23 7.18
CA ILE A 5 -3.07 12.11 6.24
C ILE A 5 -3.64 13.48 5.94
N LYS A 6 -3.85 13.76 4.65
CA LYS A 6 -4.54 14.96 4.19
C LYS A 6 -6.03 14.67 3.96
N ASN A 7 -6.84 15.71 4.06
CA ASN A 7 -8.31 15.69 3.89
C ASN A 7 -9.09 14.98 5.00
N MET A 8 -8.48 14.76 6.18
CA MET A 8 -9.22 14.31 7.37
C MET A 8 -9.89 15.50 8.04
N VAL A 9 -11.23 15.56 8.04
CA VAL A 9 -11.99 16.76 8.46
C VAL A 9 -12.99 16.54 9.60
N CYS A 10 -13.31 15.30 9.96
CA CYS A 10 -14.26 15.02 11.04
C CYS A 10 -13.93 13.74 11.82
N ASP A 11 -14.55 13.55 12.99
CA ASP A 11 -14.37 12.35 13.82
C ASP A 11 -14.76 11.05 13.10
N ARG A 12 -15.72 11.11 12.18
CA ARG A 12 -16.08 9.95 11.35
C ARG A 12 -14.92 9.53 10.43
N CYS A 13 -14.13 10.49 9.92
CA CYS A 13 -12.92 10.18 9.16
C CYS A 13 -11.93 9.40 10.03
N LYS A 14 -11.76 9.79 11.30
CA LYS A 14 -10.88 9.07 12.23
C LYS A 14 -11.33 7.62 12.43
N MET A 15 -12.63 7.40 12.62
CA MET A 15 -13.18 6.04 12.79
C MET A 15 -12.95 5.16 11.56
N VAL A 16 -13.24 5.68 10.36
CA VAL A 16 -13.06 4.92 9.12
C VAL A 16 -11.59 4.56 8.93
N VAL A 17 -10.68 5.54 9.09
CA VAL A 17 -9.25 5.28 8.93
C VAL A 17 -8.73 4.28 9.97
N LYS A 18 -9.19 4.37 11.23
CA LYS A 18 -8.87 3.39 12.26
C LYS A 18 -9.29 1.96 11.85
N SER A 19 -10.51 1.80 11.33
CA SER A 19 -11.01 0.51 10.88
C SER A 19 -10.21 -0.07 9.71
N GLU A 20 -9.79 0.77 8.76
CA GLU A 20 -8.95 0.32 7.63
C GLU A 20 -7.56 -0.12 8.10
N LEU A 21 -6.97 0.59 9.07
CA LEU A 21 -5.70 0.20 9.69
C LEU A 21 -5.80 -1.16 10.38
N GLU A 22 -6.84 -1.35 11.20
CA GLU A 22 -7.10 -2.63 11.88
C GLU A 22 -7.34 -3.77 10.88
N THR A 23 -8.04 -3.51 9.76
CA THR A 23 -8.27 -4.48 8.68
C THR A 23 -6.97 -4.91 8.00
N LEU A 24 -5.96 -4.04 7.95
CA LEU A 24 -4.63 -4.33 7.43
C LEU A 24 -3.70 -4.98 8.48
N GLY A 25 -4.22 -5.27 9.68
CA GLY A 25 -3.45 -5.81 10.81
C GLY A 25 -2.50 -4.79 11.45
N LEU A 26 -2.77 -3.49 11.27
CA LEU A 26 -2.03 -2.40 11.90
C LEU A 26 -2.75 -1.95 13.16
N HIS A 27 -1.98 -1.61 14.20
CA HIS A 27 -2.52 -1.22 15.50
C HIS A 27 -2.28 0.28 15.75
N PRO A 28 -3.27 1.14 15.46
CA PRO A 28 -3.19 2.55 15.78
C PRO A 28 -3.23 2.80 17.29
N ILE A 29 -2.18 3.42 17.83
CA ILE A 29 -2.11 3.90 19.22
C ILE A 29 -2.98 5.14 19.38
N SER A 30 -2.87 6.09 18.45
CA SER A 30 -3.62 7.34 18.48
C SER A 30 -4.00 7.77 17.07
N VAL A 31 -5.21 8.30 16.93
CA VAL A 31 -5.74 8.81 15.66
C VAL A 31 -6.23 10.22 15.92
N GLU A 32 -5.45 11.19 15.45
CA GLU A 32 -5.78 12.62 15.50
C GLU A 32 -6.09 13.15 14.09
N LEU A 33 -6.63 14.36 14.01
CA LEU A 33 -6.94 14.98 12.73
C LEU A 33 -5.66 15.20 11.91
N GLY A 34 -5.48 14.36 10.90
CA GLY A 34 -4.35 14.41 9.97
C GLY A 34 -3.07 13.71 10.45
N VAL A 35 -3.05 13.15 11.66
CA VAL A 35 -1.89 12.42 12.20
C VAL A 35 -2.33 11.12 12.86
N ILE A 36 -1.63 10.04 12.54
CA ILE A 36 -1.87 8.72 13.11
C ILE A 36 -0.59 8.19 13.70
N GLU A 37 -0.67 7.74 14.95
CA GLU A 37 0.41 7.05 15.62
C GLU A 37 0.15 5.55 15.59
N LEU A 38 1.07 4.81 14.98
CA LEU A 38 1.03 3.35 14.88
C LEU A 38 1.99 2.73 15.88
N SER A 39 1.57 1.61 16.48
CA SER A 39 2.43 0.84 17.40
C SER A 39 3.61 0.17 16.69
N GLU A 40 3.44 -0.07 15.40
CA GLU A 40 4.42 -0.67 14.53
C GLU A 40 5.62 0.27 14.37
N THR A 41 6.82 -0.31 14.47
CA THR A 41 8.06 0.43 14.26
C THR A 41 8.23 0.81 12.78
N LYS A 42 7.69 -0.02 11.86
CA LYS A 42 7.70 0.21 10.40
C LYS A 42 6.59 -0.60 9.73
N ILE A 43 5.94 -0.04 8.71
CA ILE A 43 5.03 -0.77 7.81
C ILE A 43 5.77 -1.24 6.56
N THR A 44 5.34 -2.36 5.98
CA THR A 44 5.88 -2.85 4.71
C THR A 44 5.36 -2.03 3.53
N ASP A 45 6.10 -1.99 2.41
CA ASP A 45 5.66 -1.29 1.20
C ASP A 45 4.30 -1.81 0.68
N ALA A 46 4.05 -3.12 0.81
CA ALA A 46 2.76 -3.71 0.47
C ALA A 46 1.61 -3.19 1.35
N GLN A 47 1.84 -3.05 2.66
CA GLN A 47 0.86 -2.47 3.59
C GLN A 47 0.66 -0.98 3.32
N SER A 48 1.73 -0.21 3.11
CA SER A 48 1.65 1.22 2.78
C SER A 48 0.88 1.46 1.47
N SER A 49 1.15 0.67 0.43
CA SER A 49 0.43 0.73 -0.84
C SER A 49 -1.05 0.38 -0.68
N SER A 50 -1.36 -0.70 0.05
CA SER A 50 -2.74 -1.11 0.34
C SER A 50 -3.51 -0.06 1.14
N LEU A 51 -2.86 0.52 2.16
CA LEU A 51 -3.42 1.59 2.97
C LEU A 51 -3.67 2.84 2.13
N SER A 52 -2.68 3.26 1.33
CA SER A 52 -2.79 4.42 0.44
C SER A 52 -3.97 4.26 -0.52
N ARG A 53 -4.12 3.09 -1.13
CA ARG A 53 -5.20 2.80 -2.07
C ARG A 53 -6.57 2.90 -1.40
N ARG A 54 -6.75 2.25 -0.24
CA ARG A 54 -8.01 2.30 0.54
C ARG A 54 -8.34 3.72 0.97
N LEU A 55 -7.35 4.46 1.46
CA LEU A 55 -7.51 5.86 1.83
C LEU A 55 -7.92 6.74 0.64
N GLN A 56 -7.31 6.53 -0.53
CA GLN A 56 -7.68 7.24 -1.76
C GLN A 56 -9.11 6.93 -2.21
N GLU A 57 -9.54 5.67 -2.12
CA GLU A 57 -10.93 5.27 -2.42
C GLU A 57 -11.95 5.98 -1.49
N LEU A 58 -11.52 6.34 -0.27
CA LEU A 58 -12.30 7.10 0.70
C LEU A 58 -12.13 8.64 0.57
N GLY A 59 -11.30 9.12 -0.34
CA GLY A 59 -11.02 10.55 -0.56
C GLY A 59 -9.93 11.15 0.35
N PHE A 60 -9.22 10.32 1.10
CA PHE A 60 -8.07 10.70 1.92
C PHE A 60 -6.76 10.53 1.14
N GLU A 61 -5.75 11.30 1.53
CA GLU A 61 -4.42 11.20 0.91
C GLU A 61 -3.38 10.89 1.99
N LEU A 62 -2.69 9.76 1.83
CA LEU A 62 -1.56 9.42 2.68
C LEU A 62 -0.37 10.31 2.30
N LEU A 63 0.09 11.12 3.24
CA LEU A 63 1.29 11.95 3.10
C LEU A 63 2.53 11.11 3.43
N GLU A 64 2.66 9.96 2.78
CA GLU A 64 3.93 9.24 2.73
C GLU A 64 4.77 9.79 1.58
N ASP A 65 6.10 9.74 1.72
CA ASP A 65 7.06 10.24 0.74
C ASP A 65 6.76 9.64 -0.65
N ARG A 66 6.00 10.36 -1.49
CA ARG A 66 5.59 9.93 -2.85
C ARG A 66 6.76 9.44 -3.69
N LYS A 67 7.99 9.87 -3.36
CA LYS A 67 9.24 9.39 -3.97
C LYS A 67 9.48 7.89 -3.76
N ARG A 68 9.12 7.32 -2.60
CA ARG A 68 9.32 5.89 -2.32
C ARG A 68 8.33 5.01 -3.10
N GLN A 69 7.06 5.39 -3.13
CA GLN A 69 6.04 4.66 -3.90
C GLN A 69 6.35 4.60 -5.39
N LEU A 70 6.80 5.69 -6.00
CA LEU A 70 7.10 5.71 -7.43
C LEU A 70 8.29 4.82 -7.80
N VAL A 71 9.31 4.77 -6.93
CA VAL A 71 10.47 3.88 -7.12
C VAL A 71 10.09 2.41 -6.96
N GLU A 72 9.25 2.05 -5.98
CA GLU A 72 8.81 0.67 -5.75
C GLU A 72 7.80 0.18 -6.80
N ALA A 73 6.91 1.05 -7.29
CA ALA A 73 6.01 0.72 -8.41
C ALA A 73 6.80 0.40 -9.70
N ILE A 74 7.88 1.16 -9.96
CA ILE A 74 8.78 0.87 -11.09
C ILE A 74 9.45 -0.50 -10.89
N LYS A 75 9.99 -0.81 -9.69
CA LYS A 75 10.60 -2.12 -9.43
C LYS A 75 9.61 -3.27 -9.59
N THR A 76 8.41 -3.14 -9.06
CA THR A 76 7.38 -4.18 -9.13
C THR A 76 6.98 -4.46 -10.58
N THR A 77 6.76 -3.40 -11.37
CA THR A 77 6.42 -3.54 -12.80
C THR A 77 7.54 -4.23 -13.59
N VAL A 78 8.81 -3.90 -13.29
CA VAL A 78 9.97 -4.55 -13.92
C VAL A 78 10.07 -6.03 -13.53
N ILE A 79 9.80 -6.38 -12.27
CA ILE A 79 9.81 -7.78 -11.82
C ILE A 79 8.66 -8.57 -12.46
N GLU A 80 7.45 -8.01 -12.53
CA GLU A 80 6.29 -8.65 -13.17
C GLU A 80 6.52 -8.88 -14.68
N LEU A 81 7.13 -7.92 -15.37
CA LEU A 81 7.49 -8.08 -16.79
C LEU A 81 8.55 -9.16 -17.00
N VAL A 82 9.59 -9.22 -16.17
CA VAL A 82 10.66 -10.24 -16.28
C VAL A 82 10.16 -11.64 -15.87
N HIS A 83 9.23 -11.73 -14.92
CA HIS A 83 8.59 -13.02 -14.58
C HIS A 83 7.67 -13.50 -15.71
N ARG A 84 7.00 -12.59 -16.41
CA ARG A 84 6.12 -12.94 -17.54
C ARG A 84 6.89 -13.37 -18.78
N ASP A 85 8.10 -12.88 -18.99
CA ASP A 85 8.98 -13.31 -20.10
C ASP A 85 9.66 -14.67 -19.85
N ASN A 86 9.77 -15.10 -18.57
CA ASN A 86 10.38 -16.39 -18.23
C ASN A 86 9.39 -17.58 -18.32
N ASP A 87 8.08 -17.33 -18.23
CA ASP A 87 7.05 -18.38 -18.26
C ASP A 87 6.65 -18.80 -19.69
N GLU A 88 6.93 -17.97 -20.72
CA GLU A 88 6.69 -18.35 -22.14
C GLU A 88 7.81 -19.21 -22.76
N SER A 89 8.80 -19.64 -21.98
CA SER A 89 9.94 -20.44 -22.47
C SER A 89 10.02 -21.86 -21.90
N LYS A 90 8.88 -22.48 -21.54
CA LYS A 90 8.83 -23.91 -21.14
C LYS A 90 7.73 -24.76 -21.78
N LEU A 91 7.14 -24.34 -22.90
CA LEU A 91 6.39 -25.27 -23.74
C LEU A 91 7.34 -25.96 -24.72
N LYS A 92 7.93 -27.07 -24.26
CA LYS A 92 8.47 -28.11 -25.15
C LYS A 92 7.30 -28.67 -25.97
N HIS A 93 7.10 -28.15 -27.18
CA HIS A 93 6.42 -28.92 -28.22
C HIS A 93 7.47 -29.63 -29.07
N SER A 94 8.07 -30.65 -28.48
CA SER A 94 8.68 -31.75 -29.23
C SER A 94 7.54 -32.66 -29.69
N GLU A 95 6.84 -32.33 -30.77
CA GLU A 95 6.16 -33.35 -31.59
C GLU A 95 5.70 -32.74 -32.93
N TYR A 96 6.43 -33.02 -34.00
CA TYR A 96 5.87 -33.11 -35.33
C TYR A 96 6.56 -34.28 -36.04
N ILE A 97 5.83 -35.41 -36.09
CA ILE A 97 6.09 -36.55 -36.98
C ILE A 97 5.64 -36.15 -38.38
#